data_AF-A0A812IDZ4-F1
#
_entry.id   AF-A0A812IDZ4-F1
#
_cell.length_a   1.000
_cell.length_b   1.000
_cell.length_c   1.000
_cell.angle_alpha   90.00
_cell.angle_beta   90.00
_cell.angle_gamma   90.00
#
_symmetry.space_group_name_H-M   'P 1'
#
loop_
_entity.id
_entity.type
_entity.pdbx_description
1 polymer ?
#
loop_
_entity_poly.entity_id
_entity_poly.type
_entity_poly.pdbx_seq_one_letter_code
_entity_poly.pdbx_strand_id
1 'polypeptide(L)'
;GLVDEMIRAFVAHFEDALQSSRAASLKAGRLVQARVVIDCSGFGFENLKHLHILRHIVHVIERHFPEVSRSVTVVRAPWSVVSLYNIVSPWLSQDV
;
A
#
# COMPACT_ATOMS: atom_id res chain seq x y z
N GLY A 1 -2.99 -18.31 -10.54
CA GLY A 1 -4.36 -17.85 -10.84
C GLY A 1 -4.37 -16.34 -10.96
N LEU A 2 -5.50 -15.72 -11.36
CA LEU A 2 -5.57 -14.25 -11.57
C LEU A 2 -5.08 -13.45 -10.36
N VAL A 3 -5.44 -13.88 -9.14
CA VAL A 3 -4.99 -13.22 -7.90
C VAL A 3 -3.47 -13.28 -7.74
N ASP A 4 -2.83 -14.40 -8.07
CA ASP A 4 -1.38 -14.54 -7.97
C ASP A 4 -0.66 -13.61 -8.96
N GLU A 5 -1.20 -13.46 -10.18
CA GLU A 5 -0.65 -12.54 -11.17
C GLU A 5 -0.86 -11.08 -10.76
N MET A 6 -2.00 -10.74 -10.14
CA MET A 6 -2.21 -9.42 -9.56
C MET A 6 -1.20 -9.13 -8.44
N ILE A 7 -0.90 -10.12 -7.58
CA ILE A 7 0.11 -9.98 -6.53
C ILE A 7 1.50 -9.78 -7.14
N ARG A 8 1.87 -10.55 -8.16
CA ARG A 8 3.16 -10.39 -8.88
C ARG A 8 3.28 -9.01 -9.52
N ALA A 9 2.23 -8.54 -10.19
CA ALA A 9 2.18 -7.20 -10.75
C ALA A 9 2.37 -6.14 -9.64
N PHE A 10 1.72 -6.34 -8.49
CA PHE A 10 1.84 -5.45 -7.35
C PHE A 10 3.28 -5.41 -6.79
N VAL A 11 3.94 -6.57 -6.66
CA VAL A 11 5.35 -6.67 -6.26
C VAL A 11 6.25 -5.91 -7.24
N ALA A 12 6.06 -6.07 -8.55
CA ALA A 12 6.84 -5.34 -9.55
C ALA A 12 6.73 -3.81 -9.39
N HIS A 13 5.53 -3.29 -9.11
CA HIS A 13 5.34 -1.85 -8.85
C HIS A 13 6.06 -1.38 -7.58
N PHE A 14 6.13 -2.24 -6.55
CA PHE A 14 6.88 -1.94 -5.32
C PHE A 14 8.39 -1.93 -5.54
N GLU A 15 8.91 -2.84 -6.37
CA GLU A 15 10.32 -2.84 -6.77
C GLU A 15 10.67 -1.57 -7.57
N ASP A 16 9.81 -1.14 -8.48
CA ASP A 16 9.99 0.12 -9.21
C ASP A 16 10.00 1.34 -8.28
N ALA A 17 9.09 1.36 -7.30
CA ALA A 17 9.05 2.41 -6.27
C ALA A 17 10.35 2.42 -5.46
N LEU A 18 10.88 1.25 -5.09
CA LEU A 18 12.16 1.10 -4.41
C LEU A 18 13.33 1.64 -5.21
N GLN A 19 13.45 1.24 -6.48
CA GLN A 19 14.53 1.72 -7.35
C GLN A 19 14.45 3.23 -7.55
N SER A 20 13.24 3.76 -7.70
CA SER A 20 12.99 5.21 -7.78
C SER A 20 13.41 5.93 -6.49
N SER A 21 13.05 5.38 -5.33
CA SER A 21 13.41 5.93 -4.02
C SER A 21 14.92 5.90 -3.79
N ARG A 22 15.60 4.83 -4.22
CA ARG A 22 17.05 4.70 -4.19
C ARG A 22 17.74 5.74 -5.07
N ALA A 23 17.28 5.90 -6.32
CA ALA A 23 17.82 6.90 -7.24
C ALA A 23 17.64 8.33 -6.69
N ALA A 24 16.47 8.63 -6.12
CA ALA A 24 16.20 9.91 -5.46
C ALA A 24 17.10 10.14 -4.24
N SER A 25 17.33 9.10 -3.43
CA SER A 25 18.20 9.16 -2.25
C SER A 25 19.65 9.44 -2.61
N LEU A 26 20.17 8.75 -3.63
CA LEU A 26 21.52 8.97 -4.15
C LEU A 26 21.72 10.41 -4.63
N LYS A 27 20.73 10.97 -5.33
CA LYS A 27 20.76 12.36 -5.81
C LYS A 27 20.67 13.38 -4.68
N ALA A 28 19.91 13.09 -3.63
CA ALA A 28 19.65 14.01 -2.53
C ALA A 28 20.71 13.94 -1.41
N GLY A 29 21.57 12.92 -1.39
CA GLY A 29 22.54 12.70 -0.30
C GLY A 29 21.89 12.36 1.04
N ARG A 30 20.61 11.96 1.03
CA ARG A 30 19.83 11.59 2.22
C ARG A 30 18.79 10.55 1.85
N LEU A 31 18.29 9.82 2.84
CA LEU A 31 17.17 8.89 2.63
C LEU A 31 15.94 9.64 2.11
N VAL A 32 15.44 9.21 0.96
CA VAL A 32 14.14 9.57 0.39
C VAL A 32 13.29 8.32 0.46
N GLN A 33 12.10 8.45 1.05
CA GLN A 33 11.10 7.40 1.18
C GLN A 33 9.87 7.77 0.35
N ALA A 34 9.14 6.77 -0.13
CA ALA A 34 7.93 6.99 -0.91
C ALA A 34 6.78 7.50 -0.02
N ARG A 35 5.85 8.24 -0.63
CA ARG A 35 4.54 8.55 -0.04
C ARG A 35 3.47 7.95 -0.94
N VAL A 36 2.64 7.09 -0.39
CA VAL A 36 1.58 6.43 -1.14
C VAL A 36 0.31 7.27 -1.01
N VAL A 37 -0.32 7.59 -2.14
CA VAL A 37 -1.63 8.24 -2.16
C VAL A 37 -2.62 7.24 -2.74
N ILE A 38 -3.63 6.86 -1.96
CA ILE A 38 -4.69 5.95 -2.38
C ILE A 38 -5.94 6.79 -2.61
N ASP A 39 -6.36 6.86 -3.87
CA ASP A 39 -7.64 7.44 -4.22
C ASP A 39 -8.75 6.41 -4.09
N CYS A 40 -9.72 6.68 -3.20
CA CYS A 40 -10.86 5.82 -2.97
C CYS A 40 -12.12 6.28 -3.72
N SER A 41 -11.99 7.15 -4.73
CA SER A 41 -13.12 7.49 -5.60
C SER A 41 -13.71 6.23 -6.25
N GLY A 42 -15.03 6.03 -6.10
CA GLY A 42 -15.72 4.83 -6.59
C GLY A 42 -15.59 3.58 -5.71
N PHE A 43 -14.96 3.68 -4.52
CA PHE A 43 -14.95 2.59 -3.56
C PHE A 43 -16.33 2.42 -2.90
N GLY A 44 -16.84 1.20 -2.86
CA GLY A 44 -18.18 0.88 -2.32
C GLY A 44 -18.22 -0.48 -1.63
N PHE A 45 -19.41 -0.87 -1.14
CA PHE A 45 -19.57 -2.11 -0.37
C PHE A 45 -19.24 -3.37 -1.18
N GLU A 46 -19.47 -3.35 -2.49
CA GLU A 46 -19.14 -4.40 -3.43
C GLU A 46 -17.64 -4.70 -3.51
N ASN A 47 -16.79 -3.75 -3.12
CA ASN A 47 -15.33 -3.91 -3.08
C ASN A 47 -14.86 -4.65 -1.82
N LEU A 48 -15.69 -4.73 -0.76
CA LEU A 48 -15.35 -5.41 0.48
C LEU A 48 -15.13 -6.93 0.30
N LYS A 49 -15.74 -7.54 -0.71
CA LYS A 49 -15.52 -8.96 -1.04
C LYS A 49 -14.05 -9.27 -1.41
N HIS A 50 -13.29 -8.25 -1.81
CA HIS A 50 -11.88 -8.34 -2.18
C HIS A 50 -10.92 -8.02 -1.02
N LEU A 51 -11.44 -7.85 0.20
CA LEU A 51 -10.64 -7.57 1.40
C LEU A 51 -9.49 -8.56 1.64
N HIS A 52 -9.70 -9.83 1.32
CA HIS A 52 -8.69 -10.87 1.48
C HIS A 52 -7.46 -10.63 0.58
N ILE A 53 -7.65 -10.03 -0.61
CA ILE A 53 -6.57 -9.67 -1.52
C ILE A 53 -5.77 -8.51 -0.94
N LEU A 54 -6.48 -7.47 -0.44
CA LEU A 54 -5.85 -6.32 0.20
C LEU A 54 -5.01 -6.76 1.42
N ARG A 55 -5.54 -7.68 2.23
CA ARG A 55 -4.80 -8.23 3.37
C ARG A 55 -3.52 -8.97 2.95
N HIS A 56 -3.60 -9.77 1.89
CA HIS A 56 -2.43 -10.47 1.35
C HIS A 56 -1.37 -9.47 0.88
N ILE A 57 -1.79 -8.42 0.19
CA ILE A 57 -0.93 -7.33 -0.27
C ILE A 57 -0.24 -6.64 0.91
N VAL A 58 -0.99 -6.22 1.94
CA VAL A 58 -0.42 -5.56 3.13
C VAL A 58 0.65 -6.45 3.77
N HIS A 59 0.37 -7.75 3.93
CA HIS A 59 1.32 -8.69 4.52
C HIS A 59 2.60 -8.86 3.69
N VAL A 60 2.49 -8.84 2.36
CA VAL A 60 3.66 -8.89 1.47
C VAL A 60 4.50 -7.62 1.62
N ILE A 61 3.86 -6.45 1.67
CA ILE A 61 4.55 -5.16 1.84
C ILE A 61 5.28 -5.11 3.17
N GLU A 62 4.60 -5.37 4.28
CA GLU A 62 5.21 -5.26 5.62
C GLU A 62 6.41 -6.22 5.77
N ARG A 63 6.31 -7.43 5.23
CA ARG A 63 7.38 -8.44 5.37
C ARG A 63 8.59 -8.15 4.50
N HIS A 64 8.42 -7.59 3.30
CA HIS A 64 9.51 -7.48 2.31
C HIS A 64 9.96 -6.04 2.06
N PHE A 65 9.13 -5.05 2.40
CA PHE A 65 9.32 -3.65 2.04
C PHE A 65 9.03 -2.67 3.20
N PRO A 66 9.52 -2.91 4.44
CA PRO A 66 9.14 -2.12 5.62
C PRO A 66 9.56 -0.64 5.53
N GLU A 67 10.65 -0.32 4.84
CA GLU A 67 11.24 1.03 4.84
C GLU A 67 10.80 1.91 3.66
N VAL A 68 10.01 1.35 2.74
CA VAL A 68 9.73 1.97 1.43
C VAL A 68 8.74 3.13 1.55
N SER A 69 7.73 2.99 2.42
CA SER A 69 6.67 3.99 2.60
C SER A 69 6.88 4.78 3.88
N ARG A 70 6.96 6.10 3.77
CA ARG A 70 6.94 7.01 4.91
C ARG A 70 5.52 7.28 5.41
N SER A 71 4.56 7.28 4.50
CA SER A 71 3.18 7.64 4.81
C SER A 71 2.26 7.13 3.72
N VAL A 72 1.08 6.64 4.13
CA VAL A 72 -0.03 6.34 3.23
C VAL A 72 -1.14 7.35 3.47
N THR A 73 -1.54 8.06 2.43
CA THR A 73 -2.64 9.05 2.47
C THR A 73 -3.80 8.51 1.67
N VAL A 74 -4.94 8.28 2.34
CA VAL A 74 -6.19 7.90 1.67
C VAL A 74 -7.00 9.16 1.40
N VAL A 75 -7.34 9.40 0.14
CA VAL A 75 -8.11 10.58 -0.29
C VAL A 75 -9.44 10.16 -0.89
N ARG A 76 -10.46 11.03 -0.76
CA ARG A 76 -11.83 10.79 -1.26
C ARG A 76 -12.42 9.46 -0.75
N ALA A 77 -12.06 9.07 0.47
CA ALA A 77 -12.63 7.94 1.16
C ALA A 77 -14.14 8.15 1.37
N PRO A 78 -15.01 7.29 0.80
CA PRO A 78 -16.40 7.28 1.23
C PRO A 78 -16.48 6.89 2.71
N TRP A 79 -17.57 7.25 3.39
CA TRP A 79 -17.80 6.90 4.79
C TRP A 79 -17.61 5.40 5.10
N SER A 80 -17.91 4.52 4.13
CA SER A 80 -17.64 3.07 4.20
C SER A 80 -16.16 2.70 4.35
N VAL A 81 -15.24 3.55 3.87
CA VAL A 81 -13.78 3.38 4.03
C VAL A 81 -13.30 3.75 5.42
N VAL A 82 -14.02 4.59 6.18
CA VAL A 82 -13.72 4.81 7.61
C VAL A 82 -13.94 3.52 8.39
N SER A 83 -15.00 2.78 8.09
CA SER A 83 -15.20 1.42 8.64
C SER A 83 -14.13 0.44 8.15
N LEU A 84 -13.66 0.57 6.91
CA LEU A 84 -12.56 -0.24 6.37
C LEU A 84 -11.24 -0.01 7.12
N TYR A 85 -10.91 1.24 7.45
CA TYR A 85 -9.73 1.56 8.23
C TYR A 85 -9.74 0.84 9.58
N ASN A 86 -10.88 0.79 10.27
CA ASN A 86 -11.01 0.04 11.53
C ASN A 86 -10.84 -1.49 11.35
N ILE A 87 -11.13 -2.03 10.16
CA ILE A 87 -10.94 -3.45 9.83
C ILE A 87 -9.49 -3.77 9.49
N VAL A 88 -8.80 -2.85 8.81
CA VAL A 88 -7.43 -3.03 8.31
C VAL A 88 -6.37 -2.55 9.30
N SER A 89 -6.71 -1.61 10.19
CA SER A 89 -5.81 -1.07 11.21
C SER A 89 -5.15 -2.12 12.11
N PRO A 90 -5.83 -3.22 12.53
CA PRO A 90 -5.18 -4.30 13.28
C PRO A 90 -4.11 -5.08 12.50
N TRP A 91 -4.08 -4.94 11.17
CA TRP A 91 -3.09 -5.59 10.29
C TRP A 91 -1.96 -4.66 9.88
N LEU A 92 -2.04 -3.38 10.25
CA LEU A 92 -0.94 -2.43 10.10
C LEU A 92 -0.15 -2.46 11.41
N SER A 93 1.10 -2.91 11.32
CA SER A 93 2.05 -2.88 12.44
C SER A 93 2.10 -1.47 13.02
N GLN A 94 2.12 -1.33 14.35
CA GLN A 94 2.02 -0.04 15.05
C GLN A 94 3.26 0.88 14.88
N ASP A 95 4.16 0.55 13.95
CA ASP A 95 5.45 1.20 13.73
C ASP A 95 5.47 2.16 12.50
N VAL A 96 4.29 2.52 11.96
CA VAL A 96 4.15 3.59 10.93
C VAL A 96 3.91 4.95 11.58
#